data_AF-A0A2V8SC38-F1
#
_entry.id   AF-A0A2V8SC38-F1
#
_cell.length_a   1.000
_cell.length_b   1.000
_cell.length_c   1.000
_cell.angle_alpha   90.00
_cell.angle_beta   90.00
_cell.angle_gamma   90.00
#
_symmetry.space_group_name_H-M   'P 1'
#
loop_
_entity.id
_entity.type
_entity.pdbx_description
1 polymer ?
#
loop_
_entity_poly.entity_id
_entity_poly.type
_entity_poly.pdbx_seq_one_letter_code
_entity_poly.pdbx_strand_id
1 'polypeptide(L)'
;LVSGNPDVADPNSEQRLLRFQQPQDNHNGGQLQFGPDGYLYVSTGDGGSGGDPHGTCGNGQNRGTLLGKILRLDVRGIAPVSLPPDCGGAAAAYAIPADNPFAGGLGGDCDEIWAYGLRNPWRSAFDQATGDLYIADVGQNCWEEVNFVSSFSRGGENYGWRMMEANHCFNPSQPSNCNPPAVTCSGVPPCQDPSFTDPVAEYGHGIGCSITGGYVYRGCLMPNFSGAYFYGDYCTAFIKSLRIVGGLATDPRDWTAQINNPAGTLSDSLTSFGQDQQGELYLVDRKGTVLRILPPLTDLEVAGQNTASPLLLSPAAWSWEDLAFSTMQPVSRYRVYRGTPGGAFTCIFTTPAPQWAGGDPESPAPGRLFAYVVTAVNASGQETLSGNPPVNLLTGTCP
;
A
#
# COMPACT_ATOMS: atom_id res chain seq x y z
N LEU A 1 -18.13 15.70 7.03
CA LEU A 1 -19.56 16.08 7.01
C LEU A 1 -20.13 15.49 5.73
N VAL A 2 -20.77 14.33 5.82
CA VAL A 2 -21.41 13.66 4.68
C VAL A 2 -22.78 14.30 4.45
N SER A 3 -23.25 14.27 3.21
CA SER A 3 -24.65 14.57 2.92
C SER A 3 -25.57 13.56 3.64
N GLY A 4 -26.89 13.63 3.43
CA GLY A 4 -27.77 12.54 3.85
C GLY A 4 -27.40 11.17 3.27
N ASN A 5 -26.57 11.13 2.22
CA ASN A 5 -25.97 9.93 1.64
C ASN A 5 -24.47 9.84 2.04
N PRO A 6 -24.03 8.76 2.70
CA PRO A 6 -22.63 8.58 3.09
C PRO A 6 -21.65 8.48 1.91
N ASP A 7 -22.13 8.15 0.71
CA ASP A 7 -21.31 8.04 -0.51
C ASP A 7 -21.21 9.36 -1.29
N VAL A 8 -21.81 10.45 -0.78
CA VAL A 8 -21.81 11.76 -1.42
C VAL A 8 -21.34 12.82 -0.43
N ALA A 9 -20.23 13.48 -0.76
CA ALA A 9 -19.75 14.65 -0.03
C ALA A 9 -20.72 15.83 -0.18
N ASP A 10 -20.96 16.57 0.90
CA ASP A 10 -21.70 17.83 0.82
C ASP A 10 -20.83 18.89 0.10
N PRO A 11 -21.25 19.42 -1.06
CA PRO A 11 -20.45 20.39 -1.81
C PRO A 11 -20.21 21.70 -1.05
N ASN A 12 -21.02 22.01 -0.02
CA ASN A 12 -20.84 23.21 0.80
C ASN A 12 -19.92 22.98 2.00
N SER A 13 -19.40 21.77 2.18
CA SER A 13 -18.54 21.41 3.32
C SER A 13 -17.04 21.64 3.06
N GLU A 14 -16.66 22.13 1.87
CA GLU A 14 -15.26 22.37 1.52
C GLU A 14 -14.61 23.37 2.49
N GLN A 15 -13.47 22.97 3.02
CA GLN A 15 -12.60 23.82 3.82
C GLN A 15 -11.20 23.75 3.24
N ARG A 16 -10.70 24.90 2.78
CA ARG A 16 -9.35 25.00 2.25
C ARG A 16 -8.37 25.15 3.41
N LEU A 17 -7.44 24.21 3.53
CA LEU A 17 -6.44 24.17 4.60
C LEU A 17 -5.14 24.86 4.21
N LEU A 18 -4.64 24.52 3.02
CA LEU A 18 -3.34 24.96 2.51
C LEU A 18 -3.42 25.23 1.02
N ARG A 19 -2.66 26.24 0.56
CA ARG A 19 -2.42 26.53 -0.85
C ARG A 19 -1.01 27.07 -0.97
N PHE A 20 -0.28 26.62 -1.99
CA PHE A 20 1.01 27.17 -2.38
C PHE A 20 1.13 27.12 -3.91
N GLN A 21 2.12 27.84 -4.46
CA GLN A 21 2.29 27.94 -5.91
C GLN A 21 3.04 26.72 -6.47
N GLN A 22 2.48 26.10 -7.51
CA GLN A 22 3.18 25.13 -8.35
C GLN A 22 3.81 25.85 -9.55
N PRO A 23 5.15 25.78 -9.75
CA PRO A 23 5.81 26.50 -10.82
C PRO A 23 5.67 25.82 -12.19
N GLN A 24 5.37 24.52 -12.25
CA GLN A 24 5.15 23.75 -13.48
C GLN A 24 3.86 22.91 -13.40
N ASP A 25 3.54 22.18 -14.46
CA ASP A 25 2.34 21.33 -14.57
C ASP A 25 2.54 19.89 -14.06
N ASN A 26 3.79 19.51 -13.76
CA ASN A 26 4.18 18.18 -13.27
C ASN A 26 4.84 18.22 -11.89
N HIS A 27 5.06 17.03 -11.32
CA HIS A 27 5.61 16.80 -9.97
C HIS A 27 4.83 17.51 -8.86
N ASN A 28 3.52 17.26 -8.82
CA ASN A 28 2.66 17.86 -7.80
C ASN A 28 2.66 17.06 -6.47
N GLY A 29 3.14 15.81 -6.47
CA GLY A 29 2.89 14.87 -5.37
C GLY A 29 1.38 14.66 -5.17
N GLY A 30 0.92 14.78 -3.93
CA GLY A 30 -0.52 14.84 -3.60
C GLY A 30 -1.03 13.72 -2.69
N GLN A 31 -0.16 12.84 -2.17
CA GLN A 31 -0.57 11.89 -1.14
C GLN A 31 -0.97 12.64 0.14
N LEU A 32 -2.15 12.32 0.65
CA LEU A 32 -2.66 12.76 1.94
C LEU A 32 -2.88 11.54 2.83
N GLN A 33 -2.31 11.53 4.02
CA GLN A 33 -2.52 10.44 4.97
C GLN A 33 -2.39 10.93 6.41
N PHE A 34 -3.26 10.45 7.29
CA PHE A 34 -3.07 10.64 8.72
C PHE A 34 -2.02 9.66 9.24
N GLY A 35 -1.02 10.19 9.96
CA GLY A 35 -0.05 9.38 10.68
C GLY A 35 -0.63 8.74 11.94
N PRO A 36 0.08 7.79 12.56
CA PRO A 36 -0.31 7.17 13.82
C PRO A 36 -0.36 8.16 15.00
N ASP A 37 0.30 9.31 14.84
CA ASP A 37 0.29 10.45 15.77
C ASP A 37 -0.97 11.33 15.64
N GLY A 38 -1.83 11.05 14.65
CA GLY A 38 -3.07 11.78 14.40
C GLY A 38 -2.89 13.10 13.64
N TYR A 39 -1.70 13.38 13.12
CA TYR A 39 -1.44 14.55 12.26
C TYR A 39 -1.63 14.20 10.78
N LEU A 40 -1.94 15.20 9.96
CA LEU A 40 -2.07 15.05 8.51
C LEU A 40 -0.69 15.20 7.86
N TYR A 41 -0.26 14.18 7.14
CA TYR A 41 0.93 14.21 6.30
C TYR A 41 0.54 14.49 4.85
N VAL A 42 1.29 15.38 4.20
CA VAL A 42 1.06 15.82 2.82
C VAL A 42 2.35 15.68 2.03
N SER A 43 2.34 14.88 0.97
CA SER A 43 3.47 14.76 0.06
C SER A 43 3.39 15.79 -1.05
N THR A 44 4.48 16.52 -1.29
CA THR A 44 4.57 17.55 -2.33
C THR A 44 5.80 17.30 -3.19
N GLY A 45 5.64 17.34 -4.51
CA GLY A 45 6.79 17.29 -5.42
C GLY A 45 7.51 18.63 -5.49
N ASP A 46 8.69 18.63 -6.11
CA ASP A 46 9.60 19.76 -6.27
C ASP A 46 9.05 20.89 -7.16
N GLY A 47 7.84 20.70 -7.70
CA GLY A 47 7.18 21.66 -8.55
C GLY A 47 7.54 21.55 -10.03
N GLY A 48 8.26 20.50 -10.42
CA GLY A 48 8.34 20.08 -11.81
C GLY A 48 9.51 20.64 -12.61
N SER A 49 9.46 20.39 -13.91
CA SER A 49 10.59 20.49 -14.86
C SER A 49 11.70 19.47 -14.59
N GLY A 50 12.58 19.29 -15.58
CA GLY A 50 13.72 18.38 -15.47
C GLY A 50 14.83 18.97 -14.58
N GLY A 51 15.29 18.19 -13.60
CA GLY A 51 16.42 18.55 -12.75
C GLY A 51 16.16 19.71 -11.79
N ASP A 52 14.90 19.97 -11.44
CA ASP A 52 14.46 20.95 -10.44
C ASP A 52 15.17 22.31 -10.61
N PRO A 53 14.95 23.06 -11.70
CA PRO A 53 15.74 24.25 -12.03
C PRO A 53 15.44 25.46 -11.12
N HIS A 54 14.66 25.28 -10.06
CA HIS A 54 14.15 26.35 -9.23
C HIS A 54 15.17 26.81 -8.20
N GLY A 55 15.25 28.13 -7.97
CA GLY A 55 16.22 28.72 -7.06
C GLY A 55 17.68 28.37 -7.40
N THR A 56 18.58 28.45 -6.41
CA THR A 56 20.00 28.13 -6.61
C THR A 56 20.24 26.63 -6.63
N CYS A 57 19.58 25.88 -5.73
CA CYS A 57 19.86 24.46 -5.47
C CYS A 57 18.66 23.53 -5.65
N GLY A 58 17.57 24.00 -6.25
CA GLY A 58 16.34 23.23 -6.40
C GLY A 58 15.39 23.44 -5.21
N ASN A 59 14.11 23.30 -5.47
CA ASN A 59 13.06 23.30 -4.46
C ASN A 59 13.21 22.12 -3.49
N GLY A 60 13.71 20.96 -3.93
CA GLY A 60 13.96 19.80 -3.05
C GLY A 60 14.78 20.16 -1.81
N GLN A 61 15.90 20.89 -2.02
CA GLN A 61 16.79 21.35 -0.96
C GLN A 61 16.39 22.68 -0.33
N ASN A 62 15.62 23.52 -1.03
CA ASN A 62 15.16 24.77 -0.48
C ASN A 62 14.08 24.52 0.59
N ARG A 63 14.40 24.82 1.85
CA ARG A 63 13.45 24.71 2.98
C ARG A 63 12.59 25.95 3.18
N GLY A 64 12.79 27.01 2.40
CA GLY A 64 11.91 28.19 2.32
C GLY A 64 10.75 28.03 1.32
N THR A 65 10.43 26.80 0.92
CA THR A 65 9.27 26.45 0.09
C THR A 65 8.66 25.13 0.57
N LEU A 66 7.38 24.93 0.27
CA LEU A 66 6.64 23.71 0.57
C LEU A 66 6.79 22.61 -0.50
N LEU A 67 7.65 22.82 -1.50
CA LEU A 67 7.84 21.92 -2.65
C LEU A 67 8.98 20.91 -2.41
N GLY A 68 8.80 19.65 -2.79
CA GLY A 68 9.77 18.57 -2.63
C GLY A 68 9.90 18.10 -1.18
N LYS A 69 8.74 17.95 -0.50
CA LYS A 69 8.64 17.74 0.95
C LYS A 69 7.64 16.66 1.31
N ILE A 70 7.79 16.13 2.52
CA ILE A 70 6.66 15.66 3.33
C ILE A 70 6.35 16.76 4.33
N LEU A 71 5.10 17.23 4.35
CA LEU A 71 4.59 18.19 5.34
C LEU A 71 3.83 17.45 6.44
N ARG A 72 3.77 17.99 7.66
CA ARG A 72 3.02 17.44 8.80
C ARG A 72 2.24 18.55 9.51
N LEU A 73 0.91 18.46 9.52
CA LEU A 73 -0.02 19.51 9.95
C LEU A 73 -0.98 19.01 11.03
N ASP A 74 -1.35 19.86 11.99
CA ASP A 74 -2.48 19.63 12.90
C ASP A 74 -3.75 20.29 12.40
N VAL A 75 -4.71 19.47 11.98
CA VAL A 75 -5.99 19.92 11.43
C VAL A 75 -7.15 19.79 12.42
N ARG A 76 -6.87 19.43 13.69
CA ARG A 76 -7.92 19.17 14.70
C ARG A 76 -8.45 20.45 15.31
N GLY A 77 -9.78 20.57 15.38
CA GLY A 77 -10.44 21.63 16.15
C GLY A 77 -10.27 23.05 15.59
N ILE A 78 -9.82 23.19 14.35
CA ILE A 78 -9.52 24.48 13.72
C ILE A 78 -10.50 24.72 12.58
N ALA A 79 -11.24 25.84 12.64
CA ALA A 79 -12.11 26.27 11.55
C ALA A 79 -11.37 27.30 10.69
N PRO A 80 -11.02 26.99 9.42
CA PRO A 80 -10.28 27.89 8.55
C PRO A 80 -10.99 29.23 8.34
N VAL A 81 -10.45 30.29 8.94
CA VAL A 81 -10.91 31.68 8.72
C VAL A 81 -10.12 32.34 7.58
N SER A 82 -8.87 31.94 7.36
CA SER A 82 -8.01 32.41 6.28
C SER A 82 -6.93 31.39 5.95
N LEU A 83 -6.50 31.35 4.69
CA LEU A 83 -5.34 30.55 4.28
C LEU A 83 -4.04 31.18 4.78
N PRO A 84 -3.08 30.38 5.28
CA PRO A 84 -1.73 30.88 5.55
C PRO A 84 -1.05 31.32 4.25
N PRO A 85 -0.12 32.29 4.31
CA PRO A 85 0.88 32.42 3.24
C PRO A 85 1.80 31.19 3.25
N ASP A 86 2.44 30.91 2.12
CA ASP A 86 3.46 29.87 2.02
C ASP A 86 4.51 30.09 3.12
N CYS A 87 4.76 29.05 3.93
CA CYS A 87 5.72 29.09 5.04
C CYS A 87 5.36 30.12 6.14
N GLY A 88 4.07 30.42 6.28
CA GLY A 88 3.54 31.36 7.27
C GLY A 88 3.37 30.81 8.68
N GLY A 89 3.59 29.51 8.89
CA GLY A 89 3.37 28.83 10.17
C GLY A 89 1.88 28.68 10.51
N ALA A 90 1.59 28.49 11.81
CA ALA A 90 0.23 28.23 12.28
C ALA A 90 -0.73 29.37 11.88
N ALA A 91 -1.76 29.03 11.11
CA ALA A 91 -2.84 29.93 10.73
C ALA A 91 -4.18 29.43 11.27
N ALA A 92 -5.23 30.22 11.07
CA ALA A 92 -6.59 29.81 11.44
C ALA A 92 -7.10 28.56 10.69
N ALA A 93 -6.32 27.97 9.77
CA ALA A 93 -6.68 26.79 8.97
C ALA A 93 -6.08 25.46 9.47
N TYR A 94 -4.87 25.49 10.03
CA TYR A 94 -4.21 24.37 10.68
C TYR A 94 -3.15 24.91 11.66
N ALA A 95 -2.77 24.10 12.64
CA ALA A 95 -1.64 24.38 13.51
C ALA A 95 -0.40 23.58 13.09
N ILE A 96 0.76 24.08 13.49
CA ILE A 96 2.02 23.38 13.35
C ILE A 96 2.21 22.49 14.59
N PRO A 97 2.43 21.17 14.44
CA PRO A 97 2.85 20.34 15.56
C PRO A 97 4.14 20.89 16.18
N ALA A 98 4.14 21.09 17.50
CA ALA A 98 5.27 21.73 18.19
C ALA A 98 6.57 20.92 18.13
N ASP A 99 6.49 19.65 17.78
CA ASP A 99 7.59 18.71 17.58
C ASP A 99 7.99 18.56 16.10
N ASN A 100 7.45 19.36 15.18
CA ASN A 100 7.99 19.42 13.82
C ASN A 100 9.47 19.85 13.82
N PRO A 101 10.32 19.25 12.97
CA PRO A 101 11.77 19.42 13.02
C PRO A 101 12.24 20.85 12.72
N PHE A 102 11.43 21.63 12.01
CA PHE A 102 11.74 23.01 11.62
C PHE A 102 10.80 24.04 12.25
N ALA A 103 9.98 23.64 13.24
CA ALA A 103 9.03 24.54 13.89
C ALA A 103 9.73 25.73 14.56
N GLY A 104 9.16 26.93 14.39
CA GLY A 104 9.67 28.19 14.93
C GLY A 104 10.54 28.98 13.95
N GLY A 105 10.63 28.55 12.70
CA GLY A 105 11.15 29.32 11.56
C GLY A 105 12.58 29.82 11.70
N LEU A 106 13.40 29.21 12.57
CA LEU A 106 14.79 29.63 12.78
C LEU A 106 15.56 29.46 11.46
N GLY A 107 15.90 30.58 10.81
CA GLY A 107 16.66 30.57 9.55
C GLY A 107 15.83 30.65 8.27
N GLY A 108 14.51 30.84 8.36
CA GLY A 108 13.62 31.01 7.19
C GLY A 108 13.08 29.71 6.60
N ASP A 109 13.18 28.61 7.34
CA ASP A 109 12.56 27.34 6.99
C ASP A 109 11.03 27.37 7.19
N CYS A 110 10.28 26.61 6.40
CA CYS A 110 8.85 26.44 6.58
C CYS A 110 8.55 25.46 7.72
N ASP A 111 7.76 25.90 8.69
CA ASP A 111 7.37 25.15 9.89
C ASP A 111 6.61 23.84 9.58
N GLU A 112 5.96 23.76 8.43
CA GLU A 112 5.18 22.62 7.97
C GLU A 112 6.04 21.40 7.63
N ILE A 113 7.32 21.60 7.35
CA ILE A 113 8.21 20.56 6.81
C ILE A 113 8.46 19.49 7.87
N TRP A 114 8.18 18.24 7.49
CA TRP A 114 8.57 17.04 8.23
C TRP A 114 9.82 16.40 7.63
N ALA A 115 9.90 16.26 6.31
CA ALA A 115 11.08 15.77 5.60
C ALA A 115 11.25 16.51 4.27
N TYR A 116 12.45 16.52 3.72
CA TYR A 116 12.78 17.28 2.51
C TYR A 116 13.81 16.56 1.62
N GLY A 117 14.17 17.20 0.50
CA GLY A 117 15.07 16.59 -0.48
C GLY A 117 14.40 15.50 -1.31
N LEU A 118 13.09 15.61 -1.54
CA LEU A 118 12.31 14.71 -2.39
C LEU A 118 12.04 15.35 -3.75
N ARG A 119 11.85 14.53 -4.78
CA ARG A 119 11.57 14.96 -6.16
C ARG A 119 10.08 15.01 -6.45
N ASN A 120 9.41 13.87 -6.44
CA ASN A 120 7.98 13.71 -6.68
C ASN A 120 7.43 12.49 -5.90
N PRO A 121 7.30 12.59 -4.57
CA PRO A 121 6.76 11.53 -3.73
C PRO A 121 5.30 11.26 -4.10
N TRP A 122 5.04 10.10 -4.72
CA TRP A 122 3.73 9.79 -5.31
C TRP A 122 2.79 9.10 -4.32
N ARG A 123 3.15 7.91 -3.83
CA ARG A 123 2.46 7.26 -2.70
C ARG A 123 3.41 7.09 -1.53
N SER A 124 2.85 7.37 -0.36
CA SER A 124 3.48 7.14 0.92
C SER A 124 2.48 6.39 1.79
N ALA A 125 2.96 5.48 2.63
CA ALA A 125 2.13 4.66 3.48
C ALA A 125 2.75 4.47 4.85
N PHE A 126 1.97 4.79 5.89
CA PHE A 126 2.24 4.32 7.24
C PHE A 126 1.86 2.85 7.39
N ASP A 127 2.77 2.07 7.95
CA ASP A 127 2.48 0.77 8.52
C ASP A 127 1.59 0.94 9.76
N GLN A 128 0.33 0.50 9.68
CA GLN A 128 -0.63 0.68 10.77
C GLN A 128 -0.23 -0.07 12.06
N ALA A 129 0.63 -1.09 11.97
CA ALA A 129 1.05 -1.85 13.14
C ALA A 129 2.27 -1.25 13.85
N THR A 130 3.21 -0.66 13.11
CA THR A 130 4.48 -0.17 13.67
C THR A 130 4.57 1.36 13.69
N GLY A 131 3.81 2.04 12.84
CA GLY A 131 3.88 3.48 12.61
C GLY A 131 5.05 3.90 11.70
N ASP A 132 5.80 2.97 11.12
CA ASP A 132 6.86 3.30 10.17
C ASP A 132 6.27 3.85 8.86
N LEU A 133 6.97 4.77 8.21
CA LEU A 133 6.53 5.41 6.97
C LEU A 133 7.41 4.97 5.80
N TYR A 134 6.75 4.60 4.71
CA TYR A 134 7.37 4.30 3.42
C TYR A 134 6.98 5.39 2.44
N ILE A 135 7.94 5.90 1.65
CA ILE A 135 7.73 6.96 0.67
C ILE A 135 8.28 6.48 -0.65
N ALA A 136 7.42 6.36 -1.67
CA ALA A 136 7.87 6.09 -3.03
C ALA A 136 8.06 7.40 -3.77
N ASP A 137 9.30 7.68 -4.19
CA ASP A 137 9.67 8.93 -4.84
C ASP A 137 10.09 8.69 -6.30
N VAL A 138 9.45 9.43 -7.21
CA VAL A 138 9.64 9.25 -8.64
C VAL A 138 10.93 9.92 -9.11
N GLY A 139 11.78 9.11 -9.74
CA GLY A 139 13.07 9.46 -10.32
C GLY A 139 13.05 10.44 -11.48
N GLN A 140 14.23 10.95 -11.86
CA GLN A 140 14.37 11.83 -13.01
C GLN A 140 14.43 11.08 -14.34
N ASN A 141 15.49 10.32 -14.59
CA ASN A 141 15.66 9.54 -15.82
C ASN A 141 16.37 8.21 -15.58
N CYS A 142 16.89 7.99 -14.38
CA CYS A 142 17.82 6.91 -14.10
C CYS A 142 17.31 6.00 -13.00
N TRP A 143 16.81 6.55 -11.89
CA TRP A 143 16.56 5.75 -10.68
C TRP A 143 15.25 6.13 -10.01
N GLU A 144 14.46 5.10 -9.72
CA GLU A 144 13.26 5.16 -8.88
C GLU A 144 13.60 4.66 -7.47
N GLU A 145 12.92 5.17 -6.43
CA GLU A 145 13.29 4.84 -5.05
C GLU A 145 12.12 4.61 -4.08
N VAL A 146 12.41 3.85 -3.03
CA VAL A 146 11.60 3.73 -1.82
C VAL A 146 12.45 4.20 -0.64
N ASN A 147 11.99 5.27 -0.01
CA ASN A 147 12.51 5.81 1.24
C ASN A 147 11.76 5.21 2.44
N PHE A 148 12.44 5.09 3.57
CA PHE A 148 11.89 4.56 4.83
C PHE A 148 12.17 5.51 5.98
N VAL A 149 11.17 5.71 6.83
CA VAL A 149 11.28 6.47 8.08
C VAL A 149 10.78 5.58 9.21
N SER A 150 11.65 5.35 10.19
CA SER A 150 11.23 4.65 11.41
C SER A 150 10.22 5.49 12.18
N SER A 151 9.24 4.82 12.79
CA SER A 151 8.31 5.37 13.79
C SER A 151 8.99 6.11 14.95
N PHE A 152 10.27 5.87 15.21
CA PHE A 152 11.05 6.60 16.23
C PHE A 152 11.68 7.90 15.73
N SER A 153 11.59 8.20 14.43
CA SER A 153 12.12 9.43 13.87
C SER A 153 11.41 10.67 14.42
N ARG A 154 12.16 11.76 14.50
CA ARG A 154 11.65 13.11 14.83
C ARG A 154 11.49 13.99 13.60
N GLY A 155 11.58 13.40 12.40
CA GLY A 155 11.60 14.13 11.15
C GLY A 155 12.96 14.82 10.91
N GLY A 156 13.04 15.51 9.78
CA GLY A 156 14.19 16.29 9.34
C GLY A 156 15.07 15.55 8.34
N GLU A 157 14.68 14.34 7.92
CA GLU A 157 15.38 13.59 6.87
C GLU A 157 15.52 14.42 5.59
N ASN A 158 16.71 14.35 5.02
CA ASN A 158 17.05 14.94 3.73
C ASN A 158 17.36 13.82 2.74
N TYR A 159 16.48 13.57 1.77
CA TYR A 159 16.68 12.53 0.75
C TYR A 159 17.58 12.96 -0.41
N GLY A 160 18.15 14.17 -0.32
CA GLY A 160 19.26 14.59 -1.17
C GLY A 160 18.88 15.11 -2.55
N TRP A 161 17.63 14.99 -3.03
CA TRP A 161 17.22 15.64 -4.29
C TRP A 161 17.40 17.16 -4.17
N ARG A 162 18.09 17.85 -5.10
CA ARG A 162 18.56 17.41 -6.43
C ARG A 162 20.06 17.13 -6.55
N MET A 163 20.76 16.84 -5.45
CA MET A 163 22.17 16.39 -5.46
C MET A 163 22.28 14.88 -5.71
N MET A 164 21.24 14.16 -5.33
CA MET A 164 21.08 12.71 -5.44
C MET A 164 19.88 12.38 -6.34
N GLU A 165 19.92 11.25 -7.04
CA GLU A 165 18.78 10.56 -7.63
C GLU A 165 18.89 9.09 -7.17
N ALA A 166 18.06 8.69 -6.21
CA ALA A 166 18.33 7.52 -5.38
C ALA A 166 19.68 7.62 -4.65
N ASN A 167 20.48 6.55 -4.55
CA ASN A 167 21.81 6.64 -3.91
C ASN A 167 22.93 7.13 -4.85
N HIS A 168 22.58 7.63 -6.05
CA HIS A 168 23.51 8.05 -7.09
C HIS A 168 23.59 9.57 -7.19
N CYS A 169 24.75 10.08 -7.60
CA CYS A 169 24.86 11.51 -7.89
C CYS A 169 23.95 11.92 -9.03
N PHE A 170 23.30 13.08 -8.89
CA PHE A 170 22.56 13.70 -9.97
C PHE A 170 23.30 14.95 -10.48
N ASN A 171 23.21 15.18 -11.79
CA ASN A 171 23.71 16.41 -12.41
C ASN A 171 22.65 16.96 -13.38
N PRO A 172 22.07 18.14 -13.10
CA PRO A 172 21.03 18.71 -13.96
C PRO A 172 21.51 19.07 -15.37
N SER A 173 22.82 19.22 -15.59
CA SER A 173 23.41 19.42 -16.93
C SER A 173 23.60 18.11 -17.70
N GLN A 174 23.49 16.96 -17.03
CA GLN A 174 23.61 15.62 -17.62
C GLN A 174 22.50 14.70 -17.09
N PRO A 175 21.21 15.06 -17.23
CA PRO A 175 20.13 14.44 -16.48
C PRO A 175 19.86 12.98 -16.88
N SER A 176 20.42 12.48 -17.99
CA SER A 176 20.31 11.08 -18.42
C SER A 176 21.60 10.28 -18.22
N ASN A 177 22.63 10.89 -17.61
CA ASN A 177 23.82 10.19 -17.20
C ASN A 177 23.59 9.66 -15.77
N CYS A 178 23.43 8.34 -15.63
CA CYS A 178 23.10 7.70 -14.34
C CYS A 178 24.30 7.57 -13.39
N ASN A 179 25.48 8.02 -13.81
CA ASN A 179 26.65 8.19 -12.95
C ASN A 179 27.43 9.44 -13.39
N PRO A 180 26.83 10.64 -13.22
CA PRO A 180 27.48 11.88 -13.55
C PRO A 180 28.49 12.29 -12.47
N PRO A 181 29.46 13.17 -12.79
CA PRO A 181 30.26 13.79 -11.76
C PRO A 181 29.38 14.59 -10.80
N ALA A 182 29.68 14.49 -9.51
CA ALA A 182 28.99 15.24 -8.46
C ALA A 182 29.01 16.74 -8.75
N VAL A 183 27.86 17.39 -8.57
CA VAL A 183 27.75 18.85 -8.58
C VAL A 183 27.88 19.39 -7.16
N THR A 184 28.15 20.68 -7.04
CA THR A 184 28.14 21.38 -5.75
C THR A 184 27.10 22.47 -5.78
N CYS A 185 26.45 22.72 -4.64
CA CYS A 185 25.56 23.85 -4.49
C CYS A 185 25.80 24.51 -3.13
N SER A 186 25.87 25.84 -3.12
CA SER A 186 26.22 26.58 -1.90
C SER A 186 25.17 26.35 -0.82
N GLY A 187 25.61 25.91 0.37
CA GLY A 187 24.72 25.65 1.51
C GLY A 187 24.02 24.29 1.47
N VAL A 188 24.31 23.45 0.47
CA VAL A 188 23.81 22.08 0.36
C VAL A 188 24.99 21.10 0.42
N PRO A 189 24.90 20.01 1.21
CA PRO A 189 25.91 18.96 1.20
C PRO A 189 26.17 18.40 -0.21
N PRO A 190 27.41 17.97 -0.52
CA PRO A 190 27.70 17.35 -1.81
C PRO A 190 26.96 16.01 -1.96
N CYS A 191 26.88 15.50 -3.20
CA CYS A 191 26.42 14.14 -3.45
C CYS A 191 27.11 13.11 -2.52
N GLN A 192 26.35 12.13 -2.03
CA GLN A 192 26.79 11.05 -1.14
C GLN A 192 27.33 11.53 0.21
N ASP A 193 26.99 12.76 0.62
CA ASP A 193 27.26 13.20 1.97
C ASP A 193 26.44 12.37 2.98
N PRO A 194 27.03 11.90 4.09
CA PRO A 194 26.34 11.05 5.06
C PRO A 194 25.22 11.75 5.85
N SER A 195 25.02 13.06 5.65
CA SER A 195 23.84 13.77 6.15
C SER A 195 22.58 13.56 5.31
N PHE A 196 22.71 13.01 4.10
CA PHE A 196 21.58 12.53 3.33
C PHE A 196 21.08 11.18 3.85
N THR A 197 19.80 10.92 3.63
CA THR A 197 19.15 9.66 3.98
C THR A 197 19.03 8.82 2.71
N ASP A 198 19.73 7.69 2.68
CA ASP A 198 19.68 6.78 1.54
C ASP A 198 18.33 6.05 1.47
N PRO A 199 17.83 5.74 0.26
CA PRO A 199 16.65 4.90 0.10
C PRO A 199 16.92 3.47 0.55
N VAL A 200 15.88 2.78 1.00
CA VAL A 200 15.95 1.35 1.36
C VAL A 200 15.84 0.42 0.14
N ALA A 201 15.31 0.93 -0.97
CA ALA A 201 15.30 0.24 -2.25
C ALA A 201 15.35 1.23 -3.40
N GLU A 202 16.02 0.84 -4.48
CA GLU A 202 16.06 1.59 -5.73
C GLU A 202 16.01 0.64 -6.92
N TYR A 203 15.59 1.13 -8.08
CA TYR A 203 15.72 0.39 -9.33
C TYR A 203 15.89 1.34 -10.52
N GLY A 204 16.62 0.87 -11.53
CA GLY A 204 16.93 1.68 -12.71
C GLY A 204 15.78 1.75 -13.71
N HIS A 205 15.80 2.76 -14.59
CA HIS A 205 14.78 2.96 -15.63
C HIS A 205 14.74 1.87 -16.72
N GLY A 206 15.63 0.88 -16.65
CA GLY A 206 15.53 -0.36 -17.44
C GLY A 206 14.53 -1.38 -16.88
N ILE A 207 14.03 -1.18 -15.64
CA ILE A 207 13.09 -2.07 -14.94
C ILE A 207 11.69 -1.45 -14.85
N GLY A 208 11.60 -0.15 -14.61
CA GLY A 208 10.36 0.64 -14.53
C GLY A 208 10.66 2.09 -14.93
N CYS A 209 9.73 3.02 -14.81
CA CYS A 209 10.02 4.43 -15.15
C CYS A 209 9.21 5.48 -14.38
N SER A 210 8.41 5.03 -13.41
CA SER A 210 7.71 5.89 -12.47
C SER A 210 7.18 5.00 -11.35
N ILE A 211 7.85 5.03 -10.19
CA ILE A 211 7.39 4.26 -9.03
C ILE A 211 6.04 4.78 -8.56
N THR A 212 5.08 3.87 -8.41
CA THR A 212 3.74 4.18 -7.89
C THR A 212 3.72 4.09 -6.36
N GLY A 213 4.63 3.33 -5.74
CA GLY A 213 4.57 3.00 -4.31
C GLY A 213 3.43 2.05 -3.98
N GLY A 214 3.06 1.92 -2.71
CA GLY A 214 1.94 1.08 -2.29
C GLY A 214 1.71 1.09 -0.78
N TYR A 215 1.44 -0.07 -0.17
CA TYR A 215 1.07 -0.20 1.24
C TYR A 215 1.76 -1.41 1.89
N VAL A 216 1.91 -1.35 3.22
CA VAL A 216 2.28 -2.52 4.01
C VAL A 216 1.06 -3.42 4.18
N TYR A 217 1.20 -4.69 3.79
CA TYR A 217 0.15 -5.68 3.95
C TYR A 217 -0.03 -6.00 5.43
N ARG A 218 -1.25 -5.76 5.93
CA ARG A 218 -1.69 -6.09 7.30
C ARG A 218 -3.03 -6.84 7.31
N GLY A 219 -3.38 -7.42 6.15
CA GLY A 219 -4.58 -8.22 5.97
C GLY A 219 -4.51 -9.62 6.58
N CYS A 220 -5.67 -10.26 6.66
CA CYS A 220 -5.86 -11.59 7.21
C CYS A 220 -5.86 -12.70 6.14
N LEU A 221 -6.16 -12.39 4.88
CA LEU A 221 -6.26 -13.40 3.82
C LEU A 221 -4.90 -14.00 3.41
N MET A 222 -3.82 -13.25 3.60
CA MET A 222 -2.46 -13.61 3.20
C MET A 222 -1.47 -13.41 4.37
N PRO A 223 -1.65 -14.09 5.52
CA PRO A 223 -0.93 -13.77 6.76
C PRO A 223 0.60 -13.88 6.65
N ASN A 224 1.08 -14.74 5.75
CA ASN A 224 2.52 -14.87 5.44
C ASN A 224 3.14 -13.59 4.85
N PHE A 225 2.32 -12.63 4.41
CA PHE A 225 2.73 -11.34 3.87
C PHE A 225 2.60 -10.21 4.89
N SER A 226 2.17 -10.48 6.12
CA SER A 226 2.12 -9.45 7.17
C SER A 226 3.48 -8.75 7.28
N GLY A 227 3.44 -7.41 7.24
CA GLY A 227 4.64 -6.55 7.30
C GLY A 227 5.42 -6.43 5.99
N ALA A 228 4.97 -7.05 4.89
CA ALA A 228 5.56 -6.81 3.58
C ALA A 228 4.99 -5.52 2.98
N TYR A 229 5.88 -4.59 2.63
CA TYR A 229 5.54 -3.41 1.84
C TYR A 229 5.43 -3.80 0.37
N PHE A 230 4.21 -3.76 -0.17
CA PHE A 230 3.97 -3.93 -1.60
C PHE A 230 4.07 -2.59 -2.31
N TYR A 231 4.71 -2.58 -3.46
CA TYR A 231 4.87 -1.42 -4.32
C TYR A 231 4.86 -1.85 -5.78
N GLY A 232 4.64 -0.91 -6.67
CA GLY A 232 4.67 -1.16 -8.10
C GLY A 232 5.13 0.07 -8.89
N ASP A 233 5.08 -0.07 -10.21
CA ASP A 233 5.54 0.93 -11.15
C ASP A 233 4.49 1.18 -12.22
N TYR A 234 4.29 2.44 -12.55
CA TYR A 234 3.28 2.87 -13.51
C TYR A 234 3.54 2.32 -14.91
N CYS A 235 4.78 2.41 -15.40
CA CYS A 235 5.12 2.15 -16.80
C CYS A 235 5.06 0.66 -17.16
N THR A 236 5.48 -0.18 -16.21
CA THR A 236 5.63 -1.63 -16.42
C THR A 236 4.57 -2.44 -15.70
N ALA A 237 3.82 -1.82 -14.79
CA ALA A 237 2.83 -2.48 -13.95
C ALA A 237 3.41 -3.67 -13.17
N PHE A 238 4.72 -3.66 -12.87
CA PHE A 238 5.29 -4.67 -11.99
C PHE A 238 4.71 -4.51 -10.58
N ILE A 239 4.65 -5.61 -9.85
CA ILE A 239 4.21 -5.64 -8.45
C ILE A 239 5.25 -6.40 -7.64
N LYS A 240 5.92 -5.70 -6.75
CA LYS A 240 7.01 -6.21 -5.92
C LYS A 240 6.69 -6.00 -4.45
N SER A 241 7.44 -6.67 -3.60
CA SER A 241 7.41 -6.42 -2.16
C SER A 241 8.79 -6.48 -1.54
N LEU A 242 8.94 -5.82 -0.41
CA LEU A 242 10.08 -5.95 0.50
C LEU A 242 9.61 -5.91 1.95
N ARG A 243 10.49 -6.23 2.89
CA ARG A 243 10.29 -6.07 4.33
C ARG A 243 11.40 -5.22 4.92
N ILE A 244 11.12 -4.54 6.03
CA ILE A 244 12.16 -3.80 6.76
C ILE A 244 12.50 -4.53 8.05
N VAL A 245 13.80 -4.77 8.25
CA VAL A 245 14.35 -5.30 9.51
C VAL A 245 15.55 -4.45 9.89
N GLY A 246 15.49 -3.81 11.06
CA GLY A 246 16.57 -2.93 11.53
C GLY A 246 16.84 -1.74 10.62
N GLY A 247 15.80 -1.22 9.94
CA GLY A 247 15.93 -0.09 8.99
C GLY A 247 16.43 -0.47 7.60
N LEU A 248 16.65 -1.76 7.31
CA LEU A 248 17.15 -2.24 6.02
C LEU A 248 16.11 -3.08 5.29
N ALA A 249 16.08 -2.96 3.96
CA ALA A 249 15.27 -3.82 3.11
C ALA A 249 15.75 -5.27 3.13
N THR A 250 14.81 -6.18 3.25
CA THR A 250 14.98 -7.63 3.31
C THR A 250 13.87 -8.30 2.52
N ASP A 251 14.09 -9.57 2.12
CA ASP A 251 13.09 -10.39 1.42
C ASP A 251 12.46 -9.71 0.18
N PRO A 252 13.25 -9.14 -0.75
CA PRO A 252 12.71 -8.56 -1.97
C PRO A 252 12.09 -9.67 -2.83
N ARG A 253 10.86 -9.44 -3.33
CA ARG A 253 10.10 -10.39 -4.13
C ARG A 253 9.43 -9.71 -5.30
N ASP A 254 9.34 -10.45 -6.41
CA ASP A 254 8.57 -10.06 -7.59
C ASP A 254 7.35 -10.97 -7.72
N TRP A 255 6.17 -10.36 -7.71
CA TRP A 255 4.88 -11.01 -7.76
C TRP A 255 4.13 -10.71 -9.07
N THR A 256 4.79 -10.03 -10.00
CA THR A 256 4.14 -9.50 -11.20
C THR A 256 3.42 -10.60 -11.98
N ALA A 257 4.06 -11.75 -12.19
CA ALA A 257 3.45 -12.86 -12.93
C ALA A 257 2.28 -13.53 -12.17
N GLN A 258 2.36 -13.56 -10.84
CA GLN A 258 1.34 -14.18 -9.98
C GLN A 258 0.12 -13.29 -9.85
N ILE A 259 0.29 -11.98 -9.77
CA ILE A 259 -0.80 -11.02 -9.55
C ILE A 259 -1.37 -10.53 -10.87
N ASN A 260 -0.54 -10.20 -11.86
CA ASN A 260 -0.99 -9.80 -13.19
C ASN A 260 -1.20 -11.04 -14.09
N ASN A 261 -2.19 -11.85 -13.74
CA ASN A 261 -2.47 -13.14 -14.39
C ASN A 261 -3.82 -13.09 -15.16
N PRO A 262 -4.12 -14.06 -16.03
CA PRO A 262 -5.36 -14.05 -16.84
C PRO A 262 -6.69 -14.05 -16.05
N ALA A 263 -6.68 -14.42 -14.77
CA ALA A 263 -7.86 -14.37 -13.90
C ALA A 263 -8.12 -12.96 -13.33
N GLY A 264 -7.16 -12.05 -13.45
CA GLY A 264 -7.25 -10.65 -13.05
C GLY A 264 -6.03 -9.88 -13.56
N THR A 265 -6.12 -9.32 -14.76
CA THR A 265 -5.04 -8.55 -15.40
C THR A 265 -5.29 -7.06 -15.21
N LEU A 266 -4.25 -6.30 -14.89
CA LEU A 266 -4.28 -4.85 -15.03
C LEU A 266 -4.50 -4.52 -16.52
N SER A 267 -5.47 -3.65 -16.80
CA SER A 267 -5.86 -3.32 -18.18
C SER A 267 -5.05 -2.15 -18.76
N ASP A 268 -4.22 -1.52 -17.92
CA ASP A 268 -3.34 -0.39 -18.20
C ASP A 268 -2.29 -0.25 -17.06
N SER A 269 -1.53 0.83 -17.13
CA SER A 269 -0.56 1.35 -16.18
C SER A 269 -1.11 1.40 -14.74
N LEU A 270 -0.33 0.93 -13.78
CA LEU A 270 -0.68 0.93 -12.36
C LEU A 270 -0.59 2.35 -11.78
N THR A 271 -1.71 2.91 -11.35
CA THR A 271 -1.78 4.30 -10.85
C THR A 271 -1.83 4.41 -9.33
N SER A 272 -2.30 3.36 -8.65
CA SER A 272 -2.39 3.35 -7.21
C SER A 272 -2.51 1.93 -6.66
N PHE A 273 -2.24 1.82 -5.36
CA PHE A 273 -2.79 0.77 -4.52
C PHE A 273 -3.94 1.35 -3.68
N GLY A 274 -4.73 0.46 -3.07
CA GLY A 274 -5.67 0.78 -2.01
C GLY A 274 -5.57 -0.24 -0.89
N GLN A 275 -6.04 0.12 0.30
CA GLN A 275 -6.13 -0.78 1.44
C GLN A 275 -7.51 -0.63 2.07
N ASP A 276 -8.21 -1.74 2.33
CA ASP A 276 -9.48 -1.72 3.06
C ASP A 276 -9.26 -1.68 4.58
N GLN A 277 -10.36 -1.57 5.34
CA GLN A 277 -10.32 -1.57 6.80
C GLN A 277 -9.81 -2.88 7.41
N GLN A 278 -9.78 -3.96 6.63
CA GLN A 278 -9.26 -5.26 7.04
C GLN A 278 -7.77 -5.41 6.69
N GLY A 279 -7.14 -4.40 6.09
CA GLY A 279 -5.72 -4.40 5.72
C GLY A 279 -5.43 -5.10 4.39
N GLU A 280 -6.45 -5.47 3.63
CA GLU A 280 -6.33 -6.17 2.36
C GLU A 280 -6.06 -5.18 1.23
N LEU A 281 -5.27 -5.61 0.25
CA LEU A 281 -4.73 -4.72 -0.77
C LEU A 281 -5.50 -4.79 -2.08
N TYR A 282 -5.58 -3.62 -2.70
CA TYR A 282 -6.22 -3.39 -3.98
C TYR A 282 -5.23 -2.71 -4.93
N LEU A 283 -5.40 -2.92 -6.21
CA LEU A 283 -4.68 -2.29 -7.31
C LEU A 283 -5.64 -1.43 -8.11
N VAL A 284 -5.18 -0.27 -8.56
CA VAL A 284 -5.96 0.63 -9.41
C VAL A 284 -5.15 0.97 -10.66
N ASP A 285 -5.72 0.72 -11.83
CA ASP A 285 -5.11 1.11 -13.10
C ASP A 285 -5.69 2.41 -13.66
N ARG A 286 -5.00 2.96 -14.67
CA ARG A 286 -5.36 4.22 -15.30
C ARG A 286 -6.72 4.24 -16.01
N LYS A 287 -7.27 3.07 -16.35
CA LYS A 287 -8.61 2.95 -16.95
C LYS A 287 -9.72 2.88 -15.90
N GLY A 288 -9.36 2.90 -14.62
CA GLY A 288 -10.29 2.83 -13.50
C GLY A 288 -10.64 1.41 -13.06
N THR A 289 -9.88 0.40 -13.51
CA THR A 289 -10.04 -0.96 -12.98
C THR A 289 -9.56 -0.99 -11.54
N VAL A 290 -10.37 -1.56 -10.65
CA VAL A 290 -9.99 -1.84 -9.26
C VAL A 290 -9.98 -3.35 -9.06
N LEU A 291 -8.81 -3.91 -8.73
CA LEU A 291 -8.61 -5.33 -8.47
C LEU A 291 -8.21 -5.54 -7.02
N ARG A 292 -8.74 -6.58 -6.37
CA ARG A 292 -8.28 -7.01 -5.04
C ARG A 292 -7.19 -8.08 -5.19
N ILE A 293 -6.10 -7.96 -4.45
CA ILE A 293 -5.06 -8.99 -4.38
C ILE A 293 -5.57 -10.10 -3.46
N LEU A 294 -5.59 -11.32 -3.99
CA LEU A 294 -6.02 -12.52 -3.26
C LEU A 294 -4.89 -13.54 -3.24
N PRO A 295 -4.81 -14.40 -2.21
CA PRO A 295 -3.94 -15.56 -2.29
C PRO A 295 -4.40 -16.49 -3.41
N PRO A 296 -3.55 -17.43 -3.87
CA PRO A 296 -3.99 -18.51 -4.73
C PRO A 296 -5.18 -19.22 -4.12
N LEU A 297 -6.34 -19.08 -4.75
CA LEU A 297 -7.55 -19.77 -4.34
C LEU A 297 -7.39 -21.23 -4.74
N THR A 298 -7.33 -22.13 -3.77
CA THR A 298 -7.25 -23.56 -4.04
C THR A 298 -8.66 -24.15 -4.21
N ASP A 299 -8.77 -25.21 -4.99
CA ASP A 299 -9.98 -26.02 -5.00
C ASP A 299 -10.03 -26.83 -3.69
N LEU A 300 -11.14 -26.76 -2.96
CA LEU A 300 -11.35 -27.66 -1.83
C LEU A 300 -11.76 -29.04 -2.36
N GLU A 301 -10.96 -30.06 -2.09
CA GLU A 301 -11.28 -31.45 -2.45
C GLU A 301 -12.01 -32.16 -1.32
N VAL A 302 -13.28 -32.52 -1.53
CA VAL A 302 -14.06 -33.35 -0.60
C VAL A 302 -14.12 -34.77 -1.17
N ALA A 303 -13.42 -35.70 -0.52
CA ALA A 303 -13.42 -37.12 -0.87
C ALA A 303 -14.15 -37.95 0.21
N GLY A 304 -15.20 -38.66 -0.18
CA GLY A 304 -15.86 -39.60 0.72
C GLY A 304 -14.99 -40.84 0.95
N GLN A 305 -14.70 -41.17 2.22
CA GLN A 305 -14.20 -42.50 2.56
C GLN A 305 -15.36 -43.50 2.60
N ASN A 306 -15.22 -44.63 1.91
CA ASN A 306 -16.02 -45.84 2.09
C ASN A 306 -17.54 -45.78 1.77
N THR A 307 -17.95 -45.48 0.54
CA THR A 307 -19.35 -45.72 0.13
C THR A 307 -19.46 -46.60 -1.11
N ALA A 308 -19.94 -47.83 -0.92
CA ALA A 308 -20.28 -48.81 -1.96
C ALA A 308 -21.65 -48.54 -2.64
N SER A 309 -22.22 -47.35 -2.47
CA SER A 309 -23.50 -46.96 -3.07
C SER A 309 -23.42 -45.54 -3.61
N PRO A 310 -24.09 -45.23 -4.74
CA PRO A 310 -24.05 -43.90 -5.33
C PRO A 310 -24.71 -42.89 -4.39
N LEU A 311 -23.93 -41.92 -3.90
CA LEU A 311 -24.48 -40.66 -3.38
C LEU A 311 -25.17 -39.95 -4.56
N LEU A 312 -26.50 -40.03 -4.59
CA LEU A 312 -27.34 -39.15 -5.40
C LEU A 312 -27.41 -37.81 -4.66
N LEU A 313 -26.46 -36.93 -4.95
CA LEU A 313 -26.39 -35.59 -4.37
C LEU A 313 -27.28 -34.66 -5.19
N SER A 314 -28.38 -34.18 -4.59
CA SER A 314 -29.08 -33.00 -5.09
C SER A 314 -28.45 -31.75 -4.45
N PRO A 315 -28.38 -30.60 -5.13
CA PRO A 315 -27.90 -29.34 -4.55
C PRO A 315 -28.64 -28.91 -3.27
N ALA A 316 -29.86 -29.40 -3.07
CA ALA A 316 -30.68 -29.12 -1.88
C ALA A 316 -30.28 -29.95 -0.64
N ALA A 317 -29.42 -30.97 -0.79
CA ALA A 317 -28.95 -31.85 0.28
C ALA A 317 -27.57 -31.44 0.83
N TRP A 318 -27.19 -30.17 0.71
CA TRP A 318 -25.94 -29.62 1.23
C TRP A 318 -26.30 -28.57 2.26
N SER A 319 -25.90 -28.78 3.51
CA SER A 319 -25.93 -27.75 4.55
C SER A 319 -24.50 -27.29 4.80
N TRP A 320 -24.31 -25.97 4.75
CA TRP A 320 -23.07 -25.33 5.11
C TRP A 320 -23.09 -25.09 6.61
N GLU A 321 -22.04 -25.52 7.31
CA GLU A 321 -21.87 -25.20 8.71
C GLU A 321 -20.54 -24.46 8.90
N ASP A 322 -20.62 -23.33 9.61
CA ASP A 322 -19.46 -22.57 10.03
C ASP A 322 -18.74 -23.36 11.12
N LEU A 323 -17.54 -23.87 10.84
CA LEU A 323 -16.75 -24.47 11.91
C LEU A 323 -16.10 -23.40 12.79
N ALA A 324 -16.07 -23.69 14.08
CA ALA A 324 -15.25 -22.98 15.04
C ALA A 324 -13.75 -23.10 14.69
N PHE A 325 -13.19 -21.97 14.24
CA PHE A 325 -11.80 -21.51 14.33
C PHE A 325 -10.67 -22.54 14.14
N SER A 326 -10.11 -22.61 12.92
CA SER A 326 -8.67 -22.77 12.70
C SER A 326 -8.26 -22.49 11.23
N THR A 327 -6.97 -22.25 11.05
CA THR A 327 -6.26 -21.55 9.96
C THR A 327 -6.26 -22.24 8.59
N MET A 328 -6.93 -21.69 7.56
CA MET A 328 -6.73 -22.08 6.15
C MET A 328 -7.06 -20.96 5.14
N GLN A 329 -6.54 -21.12 3.91
CA GLN A 329 -6.63 -20.20 2.75
C GLN A 329 -8.06 -20.08 2.20
N PRO A 330 -8.45 -18.95 1.56
CA PRO A 330 -9.74 -18.84 0.89
C PRO A 330 -9.84 -19.78 -0.33
N VAL A 331 -11.05 -20.32 -0.54
CA VAL A 331 -11.38 -21.32 -1.58
C VAL A 331 -12.32 -20.68 -2.60
N SER A 332 -12.01 -20.78 -3.90
CA SER A 332 -12.88 -20.23 -4.96
C SER A 332 -13.92 -21.21 -5.46
N ARG A 333 -13.63 -22.51 -5.33
CA ARG A 333 -14.39 -23.63 -5.87
C ARG A 333 -14.17 -24.84 -4.98
N TYR A 334 -15.16 -25.71 -4.90
CA TYR A 334 -14.96 -27.03 -4.31
C TYR A 334 -15.29 -28.12 -5.33
N ARG A 335 -14.58 -29.24 -5.20
CA ARG A 335 -14.73 -30.43 -6.03
C ARG A 335 -15.06 -31.62 -5.17
N VAL A 336 -15.93 -32.46 -5.68
CA VAL A 336 -16.41 -33.65 -4.97
C VAL A 336 -15.98 -34.85 -5.77
N TYR A 337 -15.27 -35.77 -5.11
CA TYR A 337 -14.75 -36.97 -5.74
C TYR A 337 -15.41 -38.22 -5.18
N ARG A 338 -15.68 -39.18 -6.07
CA ARG A 338 -16.08 -40.54 -5.72
C ARG A 338 -14.90 -41.47 -5.94
N GLY A 339 -14.50 -42.20 -4.90
CA GLY A 339 -13.51 -43.28 -4.99
C GLY A 339 -14.17 -44.65 -4.94
N THR A 340 -13.55 -45.65 -5.58
CA THR A 340 -13.80 -47.07 -5.31
C THR A 340 -12.64 -47.64 -4.48
N PRO A 341 -12.87 -48.61 -3.58
CA PRO A 341 -11.79 -49.24 -2.82
C PRO A 341 -10.72 -49.81 -3.77
N GLY A 342 -9.49 -49.30 -3.67
CA GLY A 342 -8.37 -49.71 -4.52
C GLY A 342 -8.38 -49.16 -5.96
N GLY A 343 -9.26 -48.22 -6.30
CA GLY A 343 -9.43 -47.66 -7.66
C GLY A 343 -9.15 -46.16 -7.77
N ALA A 344 -9.30 -45.64 -9.00
CA ALA A 344 -9.13 -44.22 -9.31
C ALA A 344 -10.32 -43.37 -8.80
N PHE A 345 -10.04 -42.13 -8.41
CA PHE A 345 -11.07 -41.15 -8.03
C PHE A 345 -11.66 -40.49 -9.28
N THR A 346 -12.98 -40.29 -9.29
CA THR A 346 -13.69 -39.57 -10.34
C THR A 346 -14.33 -38.30 -9.76
N CYS A 347 -14.06 -37.14 -10.35
CA CYS A 347 -14.74 -35.89 -10.02
C CYS A 347 -16.20 -35.97 -10.47
N ILE A 348 -17.15 -35.75 -9.56
CA ILE A 348 -18.59 -35.84 -9.83
C ILE A 348 -19.31 -34.49 -9.73
N PHE A 349 -18.67 -33.47 -9.15
CA PHE A 349 -19.26 -32.14 -9.00
C PHE A 349 -18.18 -31.07 -8.88
N THR A 350 -18.44 -29.90 -9.46
CA THR A 350 -17.61 -28.69 -9.33
C THR A 350 -18.53 -27.48 -9.33
N THR A 351 -18.43 -26.63 -8.31
CA THR A 351 -19.21 -25.40 -8.22
C THR A 351 -18.35 -24.28 -7.62
N PRO A 352 -18.64 -23.00 -7.93
CA PRO A 352 -18.13 -21.89 -7.14
C PRO A 352 -18.46 -22.08 -5.66
N ALA A 353 -17.50 -21.80 -4.79
CA ALA A 353 -17.80 -21.65 -3.37
C ALA A 353 -18.78 -20.46 -3.23
N PRO A 354 -19.83 -20.57 -2.38
CA PRO A 354 -20.72 -19.44 -2.13
C PRO A 354 -19.86 -18.24 -1.71
N GLN A 355 -19.91 -17.16 -2.49
CA GLN A 355 -19.32 -15.91 -2.07
C GLN A 355 -20.28 -15.27 -1.08
N TRP A 356 -19.84 -15.06 0.16
CA TRP A 356 -20.60 -14.26 1.11
C TRP A 356 -20.83 -12.88 0.49
N ALA A 357 -22.10 -12.50 0.31
CA ALA A 357 -22.46 -11.27 -0.38
C ALA A 357 -22.16 -9.99 0.42
N GLY A 358 -21.78 -10.12 1.71
CA GLY A 358 -21.64 -8.99 2.63
C GLY A 358 -23.00 -8.35 2.95
N GLY A 359 -23.36 -8.25 4.23
CA GLY A 359 -24.55 -7.47 4.61
C GLY A 359 -25.37 -7.89 5.83
N ASP A 360 -24.83 -8.60 6.83
CA ASP A 360 -25.54 -8.87 8.10
C ASP A 360 -24.70 -8.40 9.30
N PRO A 361 -25.31 -7.91 10.41
CA PRO A 361 -24.68 -7.07 11.43
C PRO A 361 -23.83 -7.84 12.46
N GLU A 362 -23.69 -9.16 12.32
CA GLU A 362 -22.71 -9.96 13.04
C GLU A 362 -21.40 -10.06 12.25
N SER A 363 -20.78 -8.90 11.95
CA SER A 363 -19.41 -8.91 11.45
C SER A 363 -18.52 -9.69 12.43
N PRO A 364 -17.68 -10.61 11.94
CA PRO A 364 -16.69 -11.26 12.80
C PRO A 364 -15.80 -10.16 13.38
N ALA A 365 -15.44 -10.28 14.66
CA ALA A 365 -14.46 -9.37 15.23
C ALA A 365 -13.16 -9.38 14.41
N PRO A 366 -12.44 -8.24 14.30
CA PRO A 366 -11.11 -8.19 13.69
C PRO A 366 -10.22 -9.34 14.19
N GLY A 367 -9.56 -10.06 13.28
CA GLY A 367 -8.67 -11.18 13.62
C GLY A 367 -9.30 -12.58 13.57
N ARG A 368 -10.50 -12.77 13.01
CA ARG A 368 -11.10 -14.12 12.84
C ARG A 368 -11.14 -14.55 11.36
N LEU A 369 -10.52 -15.71 11.09
CA LEU A 369 -10.60 -16.44 9.81
C LEU A 369 -11.90 -17.25 9.75
N PHE A 370 -12.51 -17.33 8.57
CA PHE A 370 -13.68 -18.19 8.32
C PHE A 370 -13.28 -19.49 7.63
N ALA A 371 -13.99 -20.55 7.99
CA ALA A 371 -13.94 -21.85 7.34
C ALA A 371 -15.34 -22.26 6.93
N TYR A 372 -15.46 -23.00 5.83
CA TYR A 372 -16.68 -23.72 5.49
C TYR A 372 -16.38 -25.20 5.62
N VAL A 373 -17.16 -25.92 6.44
CA VAL A 373 -17.23 -27.38 6.32
C VAL A 373 -18.39 -27.75 5.42
N VAL A 374 -18.06 -28.63 4.49
CA VAL A 374 -18.99 -29.20 3.55
C VAL A 374 -19.40 -30.56 4.10
N THR A 375 -20.47 -30.57 4.89
CA THR A 375 -21.08 -31.83 5.35
C THR A 375 -22.08 -32.30 4.31
N ALA A 376 -21.83 -33.46 3.70
CA ALA A 376 -22.84 -34.10 2.86
C ALA A 376 -23.96 -34.63 3.78
N VAL A 377 -25.16 -34.07 3.63
CA VAL A 377 -26.36 -34.64 4.26
C VAL A 377 -27.11 -35.49 3.25
N ASN A 378 -27.73 -36.58 3.71
CA ASN A 378 -28.58 -37.39 2.84
C ASN A 378 -29.88 -36.63 2.50
N ALA A 379 -30.73 -37.20 1.64
CA ALA A 379 -32.01 -36.59 1.23
C ALA A 379 -33.00 -36.32 2.39
N SER A 380 -32.74 -36.84 3.59
CA SER A 380 -33.49 -36.59 4.83
C SER A 380 -32.82 -35.58 5.77
N GLY A 381 -31.72 -34.94 5.36
CA GLY A 381 -31.00 -33.95 6.17
C GLY A 381 -30.12 -34.56 7.27
N GLN A 382 -29.85 -35.87 7.24
CA GLN A 382 -28.95 -36.51 8.19
C GLN A 382 -27.52 -36.52 7.66
N GLU A 383 -26.56 -36.10 8.48
CA GLU A 383 -25.12 -36.18 8.19
C GLU A 383 -24.69 -37.61 7.88
N THR A 384 -23.85 -37.79 6.86
CA THR A 384 -23.25 -39.09 6.56
C THR A 384 -22.16 -39.44 7.58
N LEU A 385 -22.61 -39.93 8.74
CA LEU A 385 -21.91 -40.64 9.82
C LEU A 385 -20.59 -40.06 10.36
N SER A 386 -20.69 -39.69 11.64
CA SER A 386 -19.66 -39.52 12.66
C SER A 386 -18.55 -40.59 12.62
N GLY A 387 -17.29 -40.19 12.49
CA GLY A 387 -16.19 -41.11 12.79
C GLY A 387 -14.78 -40.71 12.36
N ASN A 388 -14.60 -39.80 11.41
CA ASN A 388 -13.27 -39.34 11.03
C ASN A 388 -13.09 -37.85 11.33
N PRO A 389 -12.00 -37.45 12.01
CA PRO A 389 -11.68 -36.04 12.15
C PRO A 389 -11.40 -35.43 10.76
N PRO A 390 -11.72 -34.15 10.54
CA PRO A 390 -11.24 -33.43 9.37
C PRO A 390 -9.72 -33.59 9.29
N VAL A 391 -9.20 -33.95 8.11
CA VAL A 391 -7.76 -34.08 7.90
C VAL A 391 -7.17 -32.67 7.87
N ASN A 392 -6.66 -32.23 9.02
CA ASN A 392 -5.93 -30.97 9.14
C ASN A 392 -4.62 -31.05 8.34
N LEU A 393 -4.55 -30.36 7.20
CA LEU A 393 -3.30 -30.11 6.50
C LEU A 393 -2.80 -28.71 6.90
N LEU A 394 -1.85 -28.71 7.84
CA LEU A 394 -0.96 -27.61 8.25
C LEU A 394 -1.55 -26.56 9.20
N THR A 395 -0.99 -26.48 10.41
CA THR A 395 -1.33 -25.48 11.45
C THR A 395 -0.13 -24.60 11.76
N GLY A 396 -0.33 -23.28 11.73
CA GLY A 396 0.59 -22.28 12.29
C GLY A 396 -0.23 -21.13 12.86
N THR A 397 0.14 -20.61 14.03
CA THR A 397 -0.61 -19.56 14.77
C THR A 397 -0.11 -18.16 14.42
N CYS A 398 -1.03 -17.21 14.21
CA CYS A 398 -0.72 -15.78 14.03
C CYS A 398 -0.61 -15.04 15.38
N PRO A 399 0.30 -14.06 15.50
CA PRO A 399 0.42 -13.15 16.64
C PRO A 399 -0.65 -12.05 16.67
#